data_AF-A0A6I3SZL2-F1
#
_entry.id   AF-A0A6I3SZL2-F1
#
_cell.length_a   1.000
_cell.length_b   1.000
_cell.length_c   1.000
_cell.angle_alpha   90.00
_cell.angle_beta   90.00
_cell.angle_gamma   90.00
#
_symmetry.space_group_name_H-M   'P 1'
#
loop_
_entity.id
_entity.type
_entity.pdbx_description
1 polymer ?
#
loop_
_entity_poly.entity_id
_entity_poly.type
_entity_poly.pdbx_seq_one_letter_code
_entity_poly.pdbx_strand_id
1 'polypeptide(L)'
;MRIFDFLKPKWTGVMMTADDRRKVFWAIKRKSSYTAWKREADVFERFAGVFGKQVREQPVAPGGMFDTSWAPFHGRVLKAQALYAQALERLLQGDRGIFLRNSRGAMVEATDLADHWHTELVNHGMRGDHFYEGKYVPRMTALMREFFDAGQERGYLEPRMEPTPAPEAWTTDWYAQYARLPLPAELDDVPELASELLIKTGDTVPLFGIYEPQIKDGCMNYLLAGSQAPPMWETAGGTGTGKVIDVTWRLLWEDTRYQDGNVPAEEKLYFIAPTA
;
A
#
# COMPACT_ATOMS: atom_id res chain seq x y z
N MET A 1 -6.66 -18.20 -29.23
CA MET A 1 -7.30 -18.96 -28.13
C MET A 1 -6.17 -19.56 -27.32
N ARG A 2 -5.95 -19.08 -26.10
CA ARG A 2 -4.83 -19.52 -25.26
C ARG A 2 -5.17 -20.91 -24.70
N ILE A 3 -4.16 -21.73 -24.47
CA ILE A 3 -4.32 -23.13 -24.09
C ILE A 3 -5.15 -23.31 -22.81
N PHE A 4 -5.31 -22.27 -21.98
CA PHE A 4 -6.07 -22.32 -20.73
C PHE A 4 -7.51 -21.80 -20.83
N ASP A 5 -7.99 -21.44 -22.03
CA ASP A 5 -9.36 -20.94 -22.21
C ASP A 5 -10.44 -21.98 -21.87
N PHE A 6 -10.11 -23.28 -21.87
CA PHE A 6 -11.06 -24.37 -21.56
C PHE A 6 -11.27 -24.62 -20.06
N LEU A 7 -10.40 -24.08 -19.18
CA LEU A 7 -10.54 -24.19 -17.73
C LEU A 7 -11.48 -23.12 -17.15
N LYS A 8 -12.00 -22.21 -17.98
CA LYS A 8 -12.78 -21.06 -17.55
C LYS A 8 -14.28 -21.41 -17.45
N PRO A 9 -14.91 -21.35 -16.25
CA PRO A 9 -16.35 -21.52 -16.09
C PRO A 9 -17.14 -20.41 -16.82
N LYS A 10 -18.39 -20.70 -17.22
CA LYS A 10 -19.24 -19.78 -18.00
C LYS A 10 -19.42 -18.40 -17.32
N TRP A 11 -19.30 -17.37 -18.15
CA TRP A 11 -19.16 -15.94 -17.87
C TRP A 11 -20.35 -15.28 -17.17
N THR A 12 -20.09 -14.24 -16.37
CA THR A 12 -21.08 -13.34 -15.74
C THR A 12 -20.83 -11.92 -16.23
N GLY A 13 -21.35 -11.56 -17.41
CA GLY A 13 -21.65 -10.18 -17.83
C GLY A 13 -20.51 -9.18 -18.11
N VAL A 14 -19.41 -9.13 -17.34
CA VAL A 14 -18.34 -8.13 -17.49
C VAL A 14 -16.97 -8.80 -17.38
N MET A 15 -16.30 -8.97 -18.53
CA MET A 15 -14.91 -9.43 -18.57
C MET A 15 -13.95 -8.28 -18.30
N MET A 16 -12.93 -8.51 -17.46
CA MET A 16 -11.73 -7.67 -17.45
C MET A 16 -11.11 -7.68 -18.85
N THR A 17 -11.11 -6.53 -19.52
CA THR A 17 -10.56 -6.39 -20.87
C THR A 17 -9.03 -6.33 -20.83
N ALA A 18 -8.37 -6.43 -21.99
CA ALA A 18 -6.93 -6.21 -22.07
C ALA A 18 -6.53 -4.80 -21.58
N ASP A 19 -7.36 -3.80 -21.83
CA ASP A 19 -7.15 -2.44 -21.35
C ASP A 19 -7.28 -2.34 -19.82
N ASP A 20 -8.31 -2.97 -19.25
CA ASP A 20 -8.48 -3.03 -17.79
C ASP A 20 -7.27 -3.70 -17.12
N ARG A 21 -6.73 -4.77 -17.72
CA ARG A 21 -5.53 -5.44 -17.23
C ARG A 21 -4.33 -4.50 -17.17
N ARG A 22 -4.10 -3.68 -18.21
CA ARG A 22 -3.00 -2.70 -18.23
C ARG A 22 -3.17 -1.68 -17.11
N LYS A 23 -4.40 -1.21 -16.88
CA LYS A 23 -4.73 -0.27 -15.80
C LYS A 23 -4.50 -0.87 -14.42
N VAL A 24 -4.95 -2.10 -14.16
CA VAL A 24 -4.66 -2.83 -12.92
C VAL A 24 -3.15 -2.94 -12.72
N PHE A 25 -2.44 -3.45 -13.73
CA PHE A 25 -1.01 -3.70 -13.65
C PHE A 25 -0.23 -2.41 -13.33
N TRP A 26 -0.52 -1.33 -14.04
CA TRP A 26 0.04 -0.01 -13.77
C TRP A 26 -0.29 0.49 -12.37
N ALA A 27 -1.55 0.35 -11.93
CA ALA A 27 -1.97 0.77 -10.61
C ALA A 27 -1.17 0.03 -9.53
N ILE A 28 -1.00 -1.28 -9.65
CA ILE A 28 -0.24 -2.09 -8.68
C ILE A 28 1.24 -1.68 -8.65
N LYS A 29 1.89 -1.47 -9.82
CA LYS A 29 3.27 -0.97 -9.86
C LYS A 29 3.42 0.38 -9.16
N ARG A 30 2.42 1.26 -9.33
CA ARG A 30 2.33 2.54 -8.63
C ARG A 30 2.25 2.35 -7.11
N LYS A 31 1.40 1.43 -6.61
CA LYS A 31 1.25 1.15 -5.15
C LYS A 31 2.56 0.66 -4.50
N SER A 32 3.35 -0.14 -5.21
CA SER A 32 4.62 -0.70 -4.71
C SER A 32 5.87 0.14 -5.05
N SER A 33 5.68 1.34 -5.61
CA SER A 33 6.77 2.21 -6.08
C SER A 33 7.46 2.99 -4.95
N TYR A 34 8.75 3.26 -5.11
CA TYR A 34 9.53 4.16 -4.25
C TYR A 34 8.84 5.51 -4.12
N THR A 35 8.38 6.07 -5.24
CA THR A 35 7.70 7.37 -5.27
C THR A 35 6.45 7.40 -4.38
N ALA A 36 5.67 6.31 -4.33
CA ALA A 36 4.49 6.23 -3.47
C ALA A 36 4.86 6.26 -1.98
N TRP A 37 5.80 5.41 -1.56
CA TRP A 37 6.22 5.32 -0.17
C TRP A 37 7.01 6.55 0.30
N LYS A 38 7.79 7.17 -0.60
CA LYS A 38 8.49 8.41 -0.32
C LYS A 38 7.53 9.57 -0.04
N ARG A 39 6.42 9.69 -0.77
CA ARG A 39 5.41 10.73 -0.53
C ARG A 39 4.88 10.65 0.90
N GLU A 40 4.47 9.45 1.33
CA GLU A 40 4.00 9.18 2.69
C GLU A 40 5.06 9.55 3.75
N ALA A 41 6.31 9.09 3.54
CA ALA A 41 7.44 9.39 4.42
C ALA A 41 7.78 10.89 4.50
N ASP A 42 7.72 11.63 3.39
CA ASP A 42 8.00 13.07 3.34
C ASP A 42 6.93 13.89 4.11
N VAL A 43 5.68 13.42 4.15
CA VAL A 43 4.67 14.01 5.04
C VAL A 43 5.02 13.74 6.49
N PHE A 44 5.39 12.50 6.82
CA PHE A 44 5.71 12.12 8.18
C PHE A 44 6.98 12.82 8.71
N GLU A 45 7.98 13.06 7.87
CA GLU A 45 9.18 13.86 8.19
C GLU A 45 8.79 15.28 8.62
N ARG A 46 7.88 15.93 7.87
CA ARG A 46 7.36 17.26 8.24
C ARG A 46 6.58 17.20 9.56
N PHE A 47 5.78 16.15 9.77
CA PHE A 47 5.08 15.93 11.03
C PHE A 47 6.07 15.80 12.20
N ALA A 48 7.10 14.96 12.08
CA ALA A 48 8.13 14.76 13.10
C ALA A 48 8.86 16.07 13.43
N GLY A 49 9.16 16.89 12.42
CA GLY A 49 9.75 18.22 12.63
C GLY A 49 8.84 19.18 13.43
N VAL A 50 7.53 19.16 13.18
CA VAL A 50 6.55 19.95 13.94
C VAL A 50 6.36 19.40 15.35
N PHE A 51 6.30 18.09 15.48
CA PHE A 51 6.22 17.40 16.77
C PHE A 51 7.41 17.76 17.67
N GLY A 52 8.62 17.73 17.13
CA GLY A 52 9.82 18.16 17.86
C GLY A 52 9.77 19.62 18.30
N LYS A 53 9.12 20.52 17.55
CA LYS A 53 8.87 21.91 17.98
C LYS A 53 7.87 21.98 19.13
N GLN A 54 6.79 21.19 19.08
CA GLN A 54 5.83 21.08 20.20
C GLN A 54 6.55 20.66 21.48
N VAL A 55 7.35 19.59 21.44
CA VAL A 55 8.09 19.09 22.61
C VAL A 55 9.06 20.14 23.17
N ARG A 56 9.74 20.92 22.31
CA ARG A 56 10.71 21.94 22.76
C ARG A 56 10.06 23.21 23.29
N GLU A 57 9.02 23.71 22.62
CA GLU A 57 8.44 25.03 22.92
C GLU A 57 7.29 24.95 23.92
N GLN A 58 6.57 23.82 23.96
CA GLN A 58 5.48 23.57 24.89
C GLN A 58 5.39 22.07 25.22
N PRO A 59 6.36 21.55 26.00
CA PRO A 59 6.42 20.12 26.37
C PRO A 59 5.17 19.63 27.12
N VAL A 60 4.55 20.53 27.88
CA VAL A 60 3.27 20.30 28.56
C VAL A 60 2.33 21.42 28.15
N ALA A 61 1.18 21.07 27.57
CA ALA A 61 0.14 22.01 27.22
C ALA A 61 -1.02 21.89 28.21
N PRO A 62 -1.52 23.02 28.75
CA PRO A 62 -2.63 23.00 29.69
C PRO A 62 -3.88 22.48 28.98
N GLY A 63 -4.54 21.49 29.59
CA GLY A 63 -5.79 20.94 29.06
C GLY A 63 -6.95 21.08 30.03
N GLY A 64 -8.14 20.67 29.57
CA GLY A 64 -9.37 20.80 30.36
C GLY A 64 -9.35 19.95 31.64
N MET A 65 -9.32 18.63 31.48
CA MET A 65 -9.29 17.68 32.60
C MET A 65 -7.86 17.25 32.96
N PHE A 66 -6.99 17.13 31.96
CA PHE A 66 -5.59 16.74 32.11
C PHE A 66 -4.72 17.56 31.15
N ASP A 67 -3.50 17.87 31.58
CA ASP A 67 -2.50 18.46 30.70
C ASP A 67 -2.01 17.45 29.67
N THR A 68 -1.72 17.93 28.48
CA THR A 68 -1.10 17.11 27.44
C THR A 68 0.41 17.16 27.58
N SER A 69 1.02 16.04 27.98
CA SER A 69 2.48 15.88 28.03
C SER A 69 3.00 15.25 26.74
N TRP A 70 3.80 16.01 25.98
CA TRP A 70 4.28 15.61 24.65
C TRP A 70 5.59 14.81 24.68
N ALA A 71 6.44 15.05 25.67
CA ALA A 71 7.77 14.43 25.76
C ALA A 71 7.76 12.88 25.72
N PRO A 72 6.83 12.16 26.40
CA PRO A 72 6.81 10.69 26.39
C PRO A 72 6.64 10.07 25.00
N PHE A 73 6.02 10.80 24.09
CA PHE A 73 5.68 10.33 22.75
C PHE A 73 6.81 10.55 21.72
N HIS A 74 7.72 11.48 21.99
CA HIS A 74 8.74 11.93 21.04
C HIS A 74 9.62 10.79 20.53
N GLY A 75 10.01 9.85 21.40
CA GLY A 75 10.84 8.71 21.01
C GLY A 75 10.18 7.81 19.95
N ARG A 76 8.85 7.64 19.99
CA ARG A 76 8.11 6.85 18.99
C ARG A 76 8.06 7.56 17.64
N VAL A 77 7.90 8.88 17.64
CA VAL A 77 7.91 9.70 16.43
C VAL A 77 9.29 9.63 15.74
N LEU A 78 10.37 9.81 16.51
CA LEU A 78 11.73 9.69 15.99
C LEU A 78 12.04 8.27 15.48
N LYS A 79 11.52 7.24 16.15
CA LYS A 79 11.65 5.86 15.68
C LYS A 79 11.00 5.66 14.31
N ALA A 80 9.75 6.10 14.12
CA ALA A 80 9.06 6.00 12.84
C ALA A 80 9.78 6.76 11.73
N GLN A 81 10.26 7.97 12.02
CA GLN A 81 11.07 8.77 11.10
C GLN A 81 12.34 8.04 10.64
N ALA A 82 13.09 7.46 11.59
CA ALA A 82 14.30 6.70 11.29
C ALA A 82 14.01 5.43 10.48
N LEU A 83 12.92 4.72 10.79
CA LEU A 83 12.50 3.53 10.05
C LEU A 83 12.11 3.86 8.61
N TYR A 84 11.39 4.97 8.36
CA TYR A 84 11.11 5.42 6.98
C TYR A 84 12.40 5.69 6.21
N ALA A 85 13.34 6.44 6.80
CA ALA A 85 14.61 6.74 6.14
C ALA A 85 15.39 5.47 5.78
N GLN A 86 15.51 4.54 6.73
CA GLN A 86 16.16 3.25 6.51
C GLN A 86 15.44 2.40 5.45
N ALA A 87 14.11 2.33 5.51
CA ALA A 87 13.32 1.52 4.60
C ALA A 87 13.36 2.07 3.16
N LEU A 88 13.33 3.39 2.98
CA LEU A 88 13.48 4.02 1.67
C LEU A 88 14.87 3.80 1.07
N GLU A 89 15.93 3.86 1.88
CA GLU A 89 17.29 3.55 1.41
C GLU A 89 17.40 2.09 0.95
N ARG A 90 16.88 1.16 1.75
CA ARG A 90 16.82 -0.27 1.40
C ARG A 90 15.98 -0.52 0.15
N LEU A 91 14.86 0.19 -0.01
CA LEU A 91 14.03 0.10 -1.21
C LEU A 91 14.82 0.49 -2.45
N LEU A 92 15.59 1.58 -2.40
CA LEU A 92 16.46 2.01 -3.52
C LEU A 92 17.58 1.04 -3.85
N GLN A 93 17.87 0.08 -2.97
CA GLN A 93 18.82 -1.01 -3.20
C GLN A 93 18.11 -2.28 -3.71
N GLY A 94 16.80 -2.21 -3.98
CA GLY A 94 15.99 -3.34 -4.44
C GLY A 94 15.49 -4.26 -3.31
N ASP A 95 15.71 -3.92 -2.03
CA ASP A 95 15.24 -4.75 -0.91
C ASP A 95 13.74 -4.55 -0.66
N ARG A 96 12.94 -5.45 -1.23
CA ARG A 96 11.48 -5.52 -1.05
C ARG A 96 11.04 -6.14 0.28
N GLY A 97 11.97 -6.71 1.05
CA GLY A 97 11.69 -7.31 2.35
C GLY A 97 11.17 -6.30 3.39
N ILE A 98 11.36 -5.00 3.14
CA ILE A 98 10.81 -3.91 3.95
C ILE A 98 9.28 -3.91 4.06
N PHE A 99 8.58 -4.56 3.13
CA PHE A 99 7.12 -4.65 3.11
C PHE A 99 6.56 -5.85 3.88
N LEU A 100 7.42 -6.76 4.33
CA LEU A 100 6.99 -7.94 5.08
C LEU A 100 6.47 -7.56 6.46
N ARG A 101 5.56 -8.35 7.02
CA ARG A 101 5.05 -8.17 8.39
C ARG A 101 5.80 -9.03 9.40
N ASN A 102 7.12 -8.87 9.41
CA ASN A 102 8.03 -9.53 10.32
C ASN A 102 9.23 -8.61 10.61
N SER A 103 10.29 -9.13 11.24
CA SER A 103 11.49 -8.36 11.59
C SER A 103 12.21 -7.70 10.42
N ARG A 104 11.92 -8.06 9.17
CA ARG A 104 12.50 -7.42 7.97
C ARG A 104 11.70 -6.19 7.51
N GLY A 105 10.49 -6.03 8.02
CA GLY A 105 9.40 -5.13 7.63
C GLY A 105 9.50 -3.67 8.05
N ALA A 106 10.67 -3.04 7.90
CA ALA A 106 10.90 -1.69 8.42
C ALA A 106 9.89 -0.64 7.89
N MET A 107 9.41 -0.78 6.64
CA MET A 107 8.42 0.13 6.07
C MET A 107 7.06 -0.04 6.73
N VAL A 108 6.62 -1.28 6.95
CA VAL A 108 5.34 -1.53 7.63
C VAL A 108 5.38 -1.01 9.06
N GLU A 109 6.47 -1.27 9.79
CA GLU A 109 6.61 -0.79 11.16
C GLU A 109 6.60 0.75 11.22
N ALA A 110 7.25 1.43 10.27
CA ALA A 110 7.21 2.89 10.15
C ALA A 110 5.77 3.40 9.95
N THR A 111 5.04 2.82 8.99
CA THR A 111 3.65 3.20 8.70
C THR A 111 2.72 2.92 9.86
N ASP A 112 2.82 1.78 10.54
CA ASP A 112 1.96 1.45 11.67
C ASP A 112 2.20 2.42 12.86
N LEU A 113 3.45 2.80 13.12
CA LEU A 113 3.78 3.83 14.13
C LEU A 113 3.29 5.22 13.74
N ALA A 114 3.32 5.56 12.44
CA ALA A 114 2.88 6.84 11.93
C ALA A 114 1.35 6.96 11.92
N ASP A 115 0.63 5.94 11.46
CA ASP A 115 -0.83 5.89 11.36
C ASP A 115 -1.51 5.98 12.75
N HIS A 116 -0.81 5.53 13.80
CA HIS A 116 -1.24 5.78 15.17
C HIS A 116 -1.54 7.26 15.42
N TRP A 117 -0.73 8.19 14.90
CA TRP A 117 -0.96 9.62 15.07
C TRP A 117 -2.14 10.18 14.28
N HIS A 118 -2.50 9.54 13.16
CA HIS A 118 -3.74 9.86 12.49
C HIS A 118 -4.92 9.46 13.39
N THR A 119 -4.88 8.26 13.97
CA THR A 119 -5.90 7.84 14.93
C THR A 119 -5.99 8.79 16.14
N GLU A 120 -4.86 9.15 16.74
CA GLU A 120 -4.83 10.01 17.93
C GLU A 120 -5.30 11.46 17.64
N LEU A 121 -4.78 12.10 16.59
CA LEU A 121 -4.99 13.54 16.36
C LEU A 121 -6.17 13.86 15.43
N VAL A 122 -6.59 12.92 14.58
CA VAL A 122 -7.66 13.14 13.59
C VAL A 122 -8.95 12.46 14.02
N ASN A 123 -8.86 11.21 14.50
CA ASN A 123 -10.03 10.46 14.94
C ASN A 123 -10.35 10.63 16.43
N HIS A 124 -9.48 11.34 17.17
CA HIS A 124 -9.58 11.48 18.63
C HIS A 124 -9.46 10.12 19.33
N GLY A 125 -8.50 9.30 18.91
CA GLY A 125 -8.35 7.93 19.41
C GLY A 125 -9.35 6.96 18.78
N MET A 126 -9.27 5.68 19.15
CA MET A 126 -10.14 4.64 18.57
C MET A 126 -11.62 4.82 18.93
N ARG A 127 -11.91 5.52 20.04
CA ARG A 127 -13.26 5.74 20.57
C ARG A 127 -13.73 7.20 20.45
N GLY A 128 -12.89 8.10 19.95
CA GLY A 128 -13.22 9.53 19.86
C GLY A 128 -13.10 10.31 21.18
N ASP A 129 -12.39 9.76 22.17
CA ASP A 129 -12.23 10.29 23.53
C ASP A 129 -10.82 10.83 23.84
N HIS A 130 -9.89 10.81 22.87
CA HIS A 130 -8.55 11.35 23.04
C HIS A 130 -8.48 12.80 22.53
N PHE A 131 -8.06 13.71 23.42
CA PHE A 131 -7.89 15.13 23.11
C PHE A 131 -6.48 15.56 23.46
N TYR A 132 -5.83 16.22 22.50
CA TYR A 132 -4.46 16.70 22.63
C TYR A 132 -4.45 18.21 22.51
N GLU A 133 -3.83 18.86 23.49
CA GLU A 133 -3.66 20.31 23.51
C GLU A 133 -2.23 20.69 23.12
N GLY A 134 -2.09 21.83 22.45
CA GLY A 134 -0.77 22.35 22.12
C GLY A 134 -0.75 23.33 20.97
N LYS A 135 0.23 24.23 21.02
CA LYS A 135 0.51 25.29 20.04
C LYS A 135 0.54 24.78 18.61
N TYR A 136 1.04 23.56 18.40
CA TYR A 136 1.23 22.99 17.06
C TYR A 136 0.23 21.88 16.71
N VAL A 137 -0.72 21.54 17.58
CA VAL A 137 -1.70 20.49 17.32
C VAL A 137 -2.45 20.69 16.00
N PRO A 138 -2.99 21.89 15.67
CA PRO A 138 -3.69 22.06 14.39
C PRO A 138 -2.82 21.75 13.17
N ARG A 139 -1.53 22.10 13.23
CA ARG A 139 -0.57 21.81 12.15
C ARG A 139 -0.21 20.33 12.09
N MET A 140 -0.04 19.68 13.24
CA MET A 140 0.19 18.24 13.31
C MET A 140 -1.01 17.45 12.78
N THR A 141 -2.23 17.82 13.16
CA THR A 141 -3.48 17.24 12.65
C THR A 141 -3.60 17.41 11.13
N ALA A 142 -3.29 18.59 10.58
CA ALA A 142 -3.31 18.81 9.14
C ALA A 142 -2.31 17.90 8.39
N LEU A 143 -1.09 17.76 8.92
CA LEU A 143 -0.09 16.87 8.35
C LEU A 143 -0.49 15.39 8.44
N MET A 144 -1.16 14.97 9.52
CA MET A 144 -1.64 13.59 9.62
C MET A 144 -2.81 13.29 8.67
N ARG A 145 -3.64 14.29 8.33
CA ARG A 145 -4.63 14.15 7.25
C ARG A 145 -3.94 13.98 5.89
N GLU A 146 -2.94 14.82 5.60
CA GLU A 146 -2.15 14.71 4.36
C GLU A 146 -1.41 13.35 4.27
N PHE A 147 -0.90 12.85 5.40
CA PHE A 147 -0.26 11.54 5.49
C PHE A 147 -1.25 10.42 5.18
N PHE A 148 -2.45 10.49 5.76
CA PHE A 148 -3.50 9.51 5.50
C PHE A 148 -3.94 9.54 4.04
N ASP A 149 -4.11 10.72 3.45
CA ASP A 149 -4.44 10.88 2.03
C ASP A 149 -3.36 10.26 1.12
N ALA A 150 -2.07 10.48 1.42
CA ALA A 150 -0.97 9.83 0.70
C ALA A 150 -1.01 8.29 0.83
N GLY A 151 -1.36 7.78 2.02
CA GLY A 151 -1.58 6.35 2.26
C GLY A 151 -2.77 5.79 1.48
N GLN A 152 -3.89 6.52 1.38
CA GLN A 152 -5.05 6.13 0.59
C GLN A 152 -4.74 6.11 -0.91
N GLU A 153 -4.03 7.13 -1.41
CA GLU A 153 -3.56 7.17 -2.80
C GLU A 153 -2.64 5.99 -3.13
N ARG A 154 -1.74 5.63 -2.20
CA ARG A 154 -0.84 4.48 -2.35
C ARG A 154 -1.60 3.15 -2.31
N GLY A 155 -2.63 3.02 -1.48
CA GLY A 155 -3.36 1.77 -1.27
C GLY A 155 -2.54 0.72 -0.48
N TYR A 156 -2.93 -0.55 -0.53
CA TYR A 156 -2.30 -1.62 0.26
C TYR A 156 -1.48 -2.59 -0.59
N LEU A 157 -0.48 -3.23 0.04
CA LEU A 157 0.27 -4.37 -0.50
C LEU A 157 -0.12 -5.63 0.29
N GLU A 158 -0.06 -6.79 -0.36
CA GLU A 158 -0.53 -8.08 0.19
C GLU A 158 0.55 -8.92 0.87
N PRO A 159 0.25 -9.71 1.92
CA PRO A 159 -0.92 -9.67 2.80
C PRO A 159 -0.62 -8.99 4.15
N ARG A 160 -1.63 -8.31 4.70
CA ARG A 160 -1.55 -7.63 6.00
C ARG A 160 -1.52 -8.56 7.22
N MET A 161 -2.00 -9.79 7.11
CA MET A 161 -1.94 -10.85 8.13
C MET A 161 -2.30 -12.19 7.46
N GLU A 162 -1.76 -13.31 7.91
CA GLU A 162 -2.31 -14.63 7.55
C GLU A 162 -3.47 -15.00 8.48
N PRO A 163 -4.56 -15.63 8.00
CA PRO A 163 -4.90 -15.99 6.62
C PRO A 163 -5.89 -14.97 6.00
N THR A 164 -5.46 -13.74 5.72
CA THR A 164 -6.33 -12.74 5.08
C THR A 164 -6.42 -13.03 3.57
N PRO A 165 -7.63 -13.16 2.98
CA PRO A 165 -7.75 -13.31 1.54
C PRO A 165 -7.35 -12.03 0.80
N ALA A 166 -6.88 -12.19 -0.43
CA ALA A 166 -6.43 -11.09 -1.26
C ALA A 166 -7.53 -10.01 -1.41
N PRO A 167 -7.20 -8.72 -1.25
CA PRO A 167 -8.13 -7.60 -1.18
C PRO A 167 -8.58 -7.17 -2.56
N GLU A 168 -7.77 -7.42 -3.59
CA GLU A 168 -8.11 -7.05 -4.96
C GLU A 168 -8.78 -8.26 -5.64
N ALA A 169 -10.11 -8.24 -5.65
CA ALA A 169 -10.92 -9.00 -6.60
C ALA A 169 -11.33 -8.10 -7.77
N TRP A 170 -11.64 -8.68 -8.93
CA TRP A 170 -12.21 -7.88 -10.03
C TRP A 170 -13.66 -7.55 -9.68
N THR A 171 -13.96 -6.26 -9.54
CA THR A 171 -15.28 -5.73 -9.19
C THR A 171 -15.57 -4.48 -10.01
N THR A 172 -16.82 -4.03 -10.01
CA THR A 172 -17.21 -2.78 -10.67
C THR A 172 -16.57 -1.53 -10.07
N ASP A 173 -16.01 -1.59 -8.86
CA ASP A 173 -15.38 -0.44 -8.20
C ASP A 173 -14.10 0.00 -8.90
N TRP A 174 -13.43 -0.92 -9.61
CA TRP A 174 -12.22 -0.61 -10.37
C TRP A 174 -12.46 0.50 -11.40
N TYR A 175 -13.65 0.56 -12.03
CA TYR A 175 -13.99 1.63 -12.96
C TYR A 175 -13.97 3.02 -12.30
N ALA A 176 -14.52 3.12 -11.08
CA ALA A 176 -14.49 4.37 -10.31
C ALA A 176 -13.08 4.70 -9.81
N GLN A 177 -12.27 3.69 -9.47
CA GLN A 177 -10.87 3.89 -9.11
C GLN A 177 -10.05 4.40 -10.29
N TYR A 178 -10.18 3.80 -11.48
CA TYR A 178 -9.47 4.23 -12.69
C TYR A 178 -9.80 5.65 -13.10
N ALA A 179 -11.06 6.06 -12.97
CA ALA A 179 -11.49 7.43 -13.27
C ALA A 179 -10.76 8.49 -12.40
N ARG A 180 -10.20 8.08 -11.26
CA ARG A 180 -9.46 8.97 -10.34
C ARG A 180 -7.94 8.82 -10.47
N LEU A 181 -7.45 7.78 -11.14
CA LEU A 181 -6.01 7.57 -11.29
C LEU A 181 -5.45 8.43 -12.42
N PRO A 182 -4.24 9.00 -12.27
CA PRO A 182 -3.56 9.74 -13.33
C PRO A 182 -2.96 8.75 -14.34
N LEU A 183 -3.82 8.03 -15.06
CA LEU A 183 -3.40 7.05 -16.05
C LEU A 183 -2.73 7.76 -17.24
N PRO A 184 -1.50 7.36 -17.63
CA PRO A 184 -0.91 7.80 -18.89
C PRO A 184 -1.81 7.48 -20.09
N ALA A 185 -1.68 8.27 -21.16
CA ALA A 185 -2.44 8.07 -22.40
C ALA A 185 -2.15 6.70 -23.04
N GLU A 186 -0.92 6.20 -22.88
CA GLU A 186 -0.47 4.89 -23.34
C GLU A 186 0.08 4.10 -22.15
N LEU A 187 -0.41 2.88 -21.99
CA LEU A 187 0.03 1.95 -20.95
C LEU A 187 0.73 0.76 -21.61
N ASP A 188 1.83 0.32 -21.00
CA ASP A 188 2.52 -0.91 -21.42
C ASP A 188 1.60 -2.12 -21.31
N ASP A 189 1.83 -3.10 -22.19
CA ASP A 189 1.20 -4.40 -22.09
C ASP A 189 1.61 -5.12 -20.80
N VAL A 190 0.68 -5.93 -20.28
CA VAL A 190 1.01 -6.85 -19.18
C VAL A 190 2.01 -7.90 -19.70
N PRO A 191 3.18 -8.07 -19.07
CA PRO A 191 4.20 -8.97 -19.56
C PRO A 191 3.72 -10.42 -19.68
N GLU A 192 4.27 -11.12 -20.67
CA GLU A 192 4.17 -12.58 -20.77
C GLU A 192 5.53 -13.17 -20.42
N LEU A 193 5.63 -13.86 -19.29
CA LEU A 193 6.89 -14.47 -18.86
C LEU A 193 7.24 -15.68 -19.72
N ALA A 194 8.53 -15.83 -20.02
CA ALA A 194 9.05 -16.96 -20.80
C ALA A 194 8.93 -18.31 -20.06
N SER A 195 8.94 -18.28 -18.73
CA SER A 195 8.75 -19.44 -17.86
C SER A 195 7.57 -19.21 -16.92
N GLU A 196 6.71 -20.21 -16.80
CA GLU A 196 5.54 -20.14 -15.94
C GLU A 196 5.90 -20.49 -14.49
N LEU A 197 5.64 -19.56 -13.56
CA LEU A 197 5.76 -19.80 -12.12
C LEU A 197 4.36 -19.80 -11.51
N LEU A 198 3.92 -20.98 -11.09
CA LEU A 198 2.63 -21.20 -10.43
C LEU A 198 2.84 -21.56 -8.96
N ILE A 199 2.06 -20.95 -8.08
CA ILE A 199 2.00 -21.27 -6.65
C ILE A 199 0.54 -21.40 -6.22
N LYS A 200 0.24 -22.28 -5.27
CA LYS A 200 -1.11 -22.43 -4.72
C LYS A 200 -1.26 -21.60 -3.45
N THR A 201 -2.50 -21.25 -3.10
CA THR A 201 -2.80 -20.71 -1.76
C THR A 201 -2.14 -21.56 -0.67
N GLY A 202 -1.47 -20.90 0.28
CA GLY A 202 -0.69 -21.53 1.36
C GLY A 202 0.77 -21.82 1.01
N ASP A 203 1.14 -21.90 -0.28
CA ASP A 203 2.55 -22.06 -0.68
C ASP A 203 3.36 -20.82 -0.32
N THR A 204 4.64 -20.99 0.00
CA THR A 204 5.55 -19.84 0.18
C THR A 204 5.75 -19.13 -1.15
N VAL A 205 5.48 -17.83 -1.18
CA VAL A 205 5.71 -16.99 -2.34
C VAL A 205 7.22 -16.89 -2.60
N PRO A 206 7.72 -17.28 -3.78
CA PRO A 206 9.15 -17.33 -4.05
C PRO A 206 9.75 -15.97 -4.43
N LEU A 207 8.97 -15.09 -5.07
CA LEU A 207 9.45 -13.83 -5.65
C LEU A 207 8.50 -12.67 -5.29
N PHE A 208 9.07 -11.48 -5.12
CA PHE A 208 8.27 -10.27 -4.98
C PHE A 208 7.76 -9.88 -6.36
N GLY A 209 6.48 -9.59 -6.49
CA GLY A 209 5.96 -9.22 -7.80
C GLY A 209 4.46 -9.24 -7.91
N ILE A 210 4.01 -9.04 -9.14
CA ILE A 210 2.59 -9.05 -9.49
C ILE A 210 2.24 -10.47 -9.92
N TYR A 211 1.28 -11.05 -9.21
CA TYR A 211 0.72 -12.36 -9.50
C TYR A 211 -0.73 -12.22 -9.92
N GLU A 212 -1.15 -13.10 -10.81
CA GLU A 212 -2.51 -13.22 -11.26
C GLU A 212 -3.11 -14.55 -10.84
N PRO A 213 -4.27 -14.53 -10.18
CA PRO A 213 -4.94 -15.75 -9.78
C PRO A 213 -5.62 -16.37 -11.00
N GLN A 214 -5.43 -17.68 -11.17
CA GLN A 214 -5.93 -18.48 -12.28
C GLN A 214 -7.37 -18.93 -12.04
N ILE A 215 -8.23 -17.95 -11.77
CA ILE A 215 -9.67 -18.12 -11.57
C ILE A 215 -10.46 -17.12 -12.40
N LYS A 216 -11.76 -17.37 -12.49
CA LYS A 216 -12.71 -16.45 -13.10
C LYS A 216 -12.77 -15.17 -12.27
N ASP A 217 -12.69 -14.01 -12.93
CA ASP A 217 -12.71 -12.68 -12.31
C ASP A 217 -11.54 -12.42 -11.33
N GLY A 218 -10.45 -13.16 -11.53
CA GLY A 218 -9.20 -12.95 -10.82
C GLY A 218 -8.57 -11.58 -11.13
N CYS A 219 -8.29 -10.79 -10.10
CA CYS A 219 -7.53 -9.54 -10.24
C CYS A 219 -6.08 -9.75 -9.79
N MET A 220 -5.16 -9.05 -10.45
CA MET A 220 -3.75 -9.12 -10.11
C MET A 220 -3.51 -8.57 -8.70
N ASN A 221 -2.55 -9.16 -7.99
CA ASN A 221 -2.14 -8.72 -6.65
C ASN A 221 -0.61 -8.68 -6.56
N TYR A 222 -0.07 -7.78 -5.73
CA TYR A 222 1.36 -7.75 -5.45
C TYR A 222 1.68 -8.67 -4.27
N LEU A 223 2.32 -9.81 -4.52
CA LEU A 223 2.67 -10.77 -3.46
C LEU A 223 4.11 -10.55 -2.98
N LEU A 224 4.33 -10.86 -1.69
CA LEU A 224 5.61 -10.65 -1.01
C LEU A 224 6.37 -11.98 -0.87
N ALA A 225 7.61 -12.03 -1.36
CA ALA A 225 8.41 -13.24 -1.22
C ALA A 225 8.61 -13.60 0.26
N GLY A 226 8.43 -14.88 0.58
CA GLY A 226 8.54 -15.42 1.93
C GLY A 226 7.25 -15.37 2.77
N SER A 227 6.17 -14.74 2.29
CA SER A 227 4.83 -14.93 2.88
C SER A 227 4.14 -16.17 2.30
N GLN A 228 3.05 -16.64 2.89
CA GLN A 228 2.17 -17.58 2.19
C GLN A 228 1.34 -16.86 1.12
N ALA A 229 1.10 -17.55 0.01
CA ALA A 229 0.21 -17.08 -1.03
C ALA A 229 -1.22 -17.04 -0.48
N PRO A 230 -1.94 -15.91 -0.58
CA PRO A 230 -3.24 -15.76 0.06
C PRO A 230 -4.34 -16.56 -0.66
N PRO A 231 -5.45 -16.89 0.03
CA PRO A 231 -6.70 -17.23 -0.64
C PRO A 231 -7.32 -15.98 -1.30
N MET A 232 -8.47 -16.12 -1.97
CA MET A 232 -9.20 -15.00 -2.55
C MET A 232 -10.65 -14.92 -2.10
N TRP A 233 -11.21 -13.71 -2.16
CA TRP A 233 -12.66 -13.50 -2.09
C TRP A 233 -13.30 -13.68 -3.47
N GLU A 234 -14.20 -14.66 -3.59
CA GLU A 234 -15.10 -14.78 -4.74
C GLU A 234 -16.32 -13.89 -4.50
N THR A 235 -16.32 -12.70 -5.12
CA THR A 235 -17.33 -11.65 -4.88
C THR A 235 -18.50 -11.67 -5.89
N ALA A 236 -18.46 -12.58 -6.88
CA ALA A 236 -19.41 -12.62 -8.00
C ALA A 236 -19.60 -11.25 -8.71
N GLY A 237 -18.55 -10.42 -8.73
CA GLY A 237 -18.56 -9.08 -9.32
C GLY A 237 -19.13 -7.96 -8.43
N GLY A 238 -19.58 -8.28 -7.22
CA GLY A 238 -20.08 -7.32 -6.24
C GLY A 238 -19.00 -6.65 -5.39
N THR A 239 -19.40 -5.64 -4.61
CA THR A 239 -18.56 -4.92 -3.65
C THR A 239 -18.65 -5.59 -2.28
N GLY A 240 -17.57 -6.17 -1.74
CA GLY A 240 -17.53 -6.71 -0.37
C GLY A 240 -16.78 -8.04 -0.20
N THR A 241 -16.89 -8.65 0.99
CA THR A 241 -16.31 -9.96 1.30
C THR A 241 -17.16 -11.08 0.70
N GLY A 242 -16.52 -11.92 -0.12
CA GLY A 242 -17.15 -13.04 -0.81
C GLY A 242 -17.03 -14.38 -0.09
N LYS A 243 -17.07 -15.47 -0.84
CA LYS A 243 -16.60 -16.79 -0.34
C LYS A 243 -15.08 -16.83 -0.39
N VAL A 244 -14.43 -17.34 0.65
CA VAL A 244 -12.98 -17.62 0.60
C VAL A 244 -12.73 -18.85 -0.25
N ILE A 245 -11.88 -18.73 -1.26
CA ILE A 245 -11.49 -19.81 -2.16
C ILE A 245 -9.96 -19.92 -2.27
N ASP A 246 -9.48 -21.14 -2.37
CA ASP A 246 -8.09 -21.42 -2.72
C ASP A 246 -7.90 -21.23 -4.22
N VAL A 247 -6.78 -20.62 -4.60
CA VAL A 247 -6.47 -20.31 -6.00
C VAL A 247 -5.05 -20.74 -6.34
N THR A 248 -4.79 -20.87 -7.64
CA THR A 248 -3.41 -20.93 -8.15
C THR A 248 -3.03 -19.54 -8.64
N TRP A 249 -1.93 -19.00 -8.15
CA TRP A 249 -1.35 -17.73 -8.56
C TRP A 249 -0.28 -17.97 -9.60
N ARG A 250 -0.28 -17.15 -10.65
CA ARG A 250 0.75 -17.11 -11.69
C ARG A 250 1.54 -15.82 -11.58
N LEU A 251 2.87 -15.89 -11.49
CA LEU A 251 3.70 -14.69 -11.61
C LEU A 251 3.52 -14.07 -13.00
N LEU A 252 3.24 -12.77 -13.05
CA LEU A 252 3.22 -11.99 -14.29
C LEU A 252 4.47 -11.12 -14.42
N TRP A 253 4.96 -10.62 -13.30
CA TRP A 253 6.09 -9.69 -13.29
C TRP A 253 6.82 -9.77 -11.96
N GLU A 254 8.11 -10.06 -12.02
CA GLU A 254 9.02 -9.97 -10.88
C GLU A 254 9.42 -8.51 -10.65
N ASP A 255 9.33 -8.04 -9.41
CA ASP A 255 9.72 -6.69 -9.07
C ASP A 255 11.22 -6.58 -8.77
N THR A 256 11.99 -6.35 -9.82
CA THR A 256 13.44 -6.15 -9.76
C THR A 256 13.86 -4.68 -9.78
N ARG A 257 12.91 -3.73 -9.67
CA ARG A 257 13.25 -2.30 -9.72
C ARG A 257 14.24 -1.92 -8.62
N TYR A 258 15.04 -0.88 -8.89
CA TYR A 258 16.06 -0.29 -8.04
C TYR A 258 17.30 -1.16 -7.80
N GLN A 259 17.36 -2.41 -8.27
CA GLN A 259 18.57 -3.23 -8.19
C GLN A 259 19.75 -2.63 -8.98
N ASP A 260 19.45 -1.78 -9.97
CA ASP A 260 20.41 -1.01 -10.75
C ASP A 260 20.75 0.36 -10.12
N GLY A 261 20.19 0.67 -8.95
CA GLY A 261 20.35 1.93 -8.24
C GLY A 261 19.52 3.10 -8.77
N ASN A 262 18.62 2.88 -9.75
CA ASN A 262 17.82 3.95 -10.36
C ASN A 262 16.34 3.81 -10.06
N VAL A 263 15.67 4.95 -9.85
CA VAL A 263 14.20 5.02 -9.88
C VAL A 263 13.74 5.03 -11.34
N PRO A 264 12.87 4.09 -11.77
CA PRO A 264 12.39 4.05 -13.15
C PRO A 264 11.72 5.36 -13.58
N ALA A 265 11.98 5.79 -14.82
CA ALA A 265 11.45 7.05 -15.35
C ALA A 265 9.91 7.11 -15.33
N GLU A 266 9.25 5.96 -15.47
CA GLU A 266 7.80 5.81 -15.38
C GLU A 266 7.21 6.30 -14.06
N GLU A 267 7.97 6.29 -12.95
CA GLU A 267 7.41 6.69 -11.66
C GLU A 267 7.05 8.17 -11.60
N LYS A 268 7.63 9.00 -12.47
CA LYS A 268 7.26 10.41 -12.64
C LYS A 268 5.81 10.59 -13.09
N LEU A 269 5.21 9.55 -13.67
CA LEU A 269 3.82 9.55 -14.12
C LEU A 269 2.85 9.07 -13.04
N TYR A 270 3.34 8.48 -11.95
CA TYR A 270 2.47 7.89 -10.92
C TYR A 270 1.71 8.94 -10.11
N PHE A 271 2.34 10.07 -9.80
CA PHE A 271 1.74 11.09 -8.93
C PHE A 271 1.93 12.48 -9.57
N ILE A 272 1.17 12.73 -10.63
CA ILE A 272 1.15 14.01 -11.33
C ILE A 272 0.36 15.00 -10.48
N ALA A 273 0.96 16.14 -10.14
CA ALA A 273 0.22 17.23 -9.50
C ALA A 273 -0.86 17.73 -10.48
N PRO A 274 -2.08 18.05 -10.02
CA PRO A 274 -3.06 18.69 -10.89
C PRO A 274 -2.42 19.93 -11.52
N THR A 275 -2.50 20.05 -12.84
CA THR A 275 -2.06 21.25 -13.56
C THR A 275 -2.79 22.44 -12.95
N ALA A 276 -2.01 23.41 -12.45
CA ALA A 276 -2.50 24.66 -11.86
C ALA A 276 -3.29 25.49 -12.86
#